data_AF-A0A2T4VPX0-F1
#
_entry.id   AF-A0A2T4VPX0-F1
#
_cell.length_a   1.000
_cell.length_b   1.000
_cell.length_c   1.000
_cell.angle_alpha   90.00
_cell.angle_beta   90.00
_cell.angle_gamma   90.00
#
_symmetry.space_group_name_H-M   'P 1'
#
loop_
_entity.id
_entity.type
_entity.pdbx_description
1 polymer ?
#
loop_
_entity_poly.entity_id
_entity_poly.type
_entity_poly.pdbx_seq_one_letter_code
_entity_poly.pdbx_strand_id
1 'polypeptide(L)'
;MIRTVITGVTGRMGGTLLRLVRDAKDLELAGATARKGSSAVGQDAGQASRLGTLGVSVSDDLGQVLEASRAQVVIDFTSAEASVAHARQCAARGVAMVIGSTGFTPELRAELAASAKSIPVVLAPNTSVGVNVVIRMAAELARVLGEGYDVEVLEAHHRMKKDAPSGTALKLAEVLASALGRGQEDLTFARQGQIGARPKQEIGVQTLRGGDVVGEHTVYFFGEGERIELTHRATSRDQFGLGALRAARWVTGRSPGLYDMADVLGFQRTP
;
A
#
# COMPACT_ATOMS: atom_id res chain seq x y z
N MET A 1 14.49 20.09 -3.26
CA MET A 1 13.93 18.95 -2.51
C MET A 1 12.43 19.09 -2.52
N ILE A 2 11.68 17.99 -2.57
CA ILE A 2 10.22 17.98 -2.49
C ILE A 2 9.83 18.17 -1.03
N ARG A 3 9.06 19.21 -0.72
CA ARG A 3 8.61 19.52 0.64
C ARG A 3 7.49 18.58 1.04
N THR A 4 7.79 17.63 1.93
CA THR A 4 6.91 16.53 2.32
C THR A 4 6.38 16.71 3.73
N VAL A 5 5.07 16.55 3.90
CA VAL A 5 4.42 16.45 5.21
C VAL A 5 4.06 14.99 5.49
N ILE A 6 4.31 14.52 6.70
CA ILE A 6 3.91 13.17 7.14
C ILE A 6 2.80 13.32 8.18
N THR A 7 1.67 12.65 7.95
CA THR A 7 0.59 12.55 8.94
C THR A 7 0.71 11.29 9.78
N GLY A 8 0.20 11.33 11.01
CA GLY A 8 0.20 10.17 11.91
C GLY A 8 1.60 9.74 12.35
N VAL A 9 2.50 10.69 12.61
CA VAL A 9 3.92 10.39 12.89
C VAL A 9 4.17 9.49 14.10
N THR A 10 3.25 9.47 15.05
CA THR A 10 3.29 8.61 16.24
C THR A 10 2.86 7.16 15.99
N GLY A 11 2.38 6.86 14.77
CA GLY A 11 2.00 5.51 14.34
C GLY A 11 3.20 4.64 13.93
N ARG A 12 2.94 3.35 13.70
CA ARG A 12 3.96 2.36 13.28
C ARG A 12 4.68 2.76 11.99
N MET A 13 3.93 3.25 10.99
CA MET A 13 4.52 3.72 9.73
C MET A 13 5.09 5.14 9.84
N GLY A 14 4.56 5.98 10.73
CA GLY A 14 5.00 7.36 10.91
C GLY A 14 6.50 7.48 11.19
N GLY A 15 7.00 6.77 12.21
CA GLY A 15 8.43 6.75 12.52
C GLY A 15 9.30 6.18 11.38
N THR A 16 8.79 5.19 10.64
CA THR A 16 9.49 4.65 9.45
C THR A 16 9.61 5.72 8.37
N LEU A 17 8.51 6.42 8.06
CA LEU A 17 8.49 7.47 7.05
C LEU A 17 9.36 8.66 7.44
N LEU A 18 9.35 9.09 8.70
CA LEU A 18 10.20 10.19 9.19
C LEU A 18 11.68 9.87 8.97
N ARG A 19 12.12 8.66 9.36
CA ARG A 19 13.49 8.21 9.14
C ARG A 19 13.83 8.18 7.65
N LEU A 20 12.96 7.61 6.82
CA LEU A 20 13.22 7.47 5.38
C LEU A 20 13.25 8.83 4.67
N VAL A 21 12.41 9.80 5.06
CA VAL A 21 12.44 11.16 4.51
C VAL A 21 13.70 11.90 4.97
N ARG A 22 14.12 11.76 6.23
CA ARG A 22 15.40 12.31 6.72
C ARG A 22 16.59 11.80 5.90
N ASP A 23 16.58 10.51 5.55
CA ASP A 23 17.68 9.87 4.83
C ASP A 23 17.60 10.09 3.30
N ALA A 24 16.52 10.69 2.79
CA ALA A 24 16.34 10.98 1.37
C ALA A 24 17.08 12.27 0.97
N LYS A 25 17.75 12.23 -0.19
CA LYS A 25 18.49 13.41 -0.72
C LYS A 25 17.59 14.42 -1.44
N ASP A 26 16.42 13.98 -1.85
CA ASP A 26 15.52 14.71 -2.73
C ASP A 26 14.17 15.06 -2.08
N LEU A 27 13.94 14.62 -0.85
CA LEU A 27 12.76 14.95 -0.05
C LEU A 27 13.20 15.71 1.21
N GLU A 28 12.34 16.62 1.67
CA GLU A 28 12.55 17.40 2.88
C GLU A 28 11.34 17.21 3.80
N LEU A 29 11.55 16.90 5.08
CA LEU A 29 10.46 16.91 6.06
C LEU A 29 10.07 18.36 6.36
N ALA A 30 8.96 18.81 5.77
CA ALA A 30 8.47 20.18 5.91
C ALA A 30 7.41 20.33 7.01
N GLY A 31 6.82 19.21 7.47
CA GLY A 31 5.83 19.22 8.53
C GLY A 31 5.46 17.81 9.00
N ALA A 32 4.93 17.74 10.22
CA ALA A 32 4.55 16.49 10.87
C ALA A 32 3.24 16.67 11.62
N THR A 33 2.31 15.73 11.48
CA THR A 33 1.07 15.75 12.27
C THR A 33 0.85 14.47 13.04
N ALA A 34 0.14 14.60 14.17
CA ALA A 34 -0.42 13.50 14.93
C ALA A 34 -1.94 13.68 15.07
N ARG A 35 -2.62 12.70 15.68
CA ARG A 35 -4.06 12.82 15.99
C ARG A 35 -4.31 14.01 16.92
N LYS A 36 -5.50 14.61 16.82
CA LYS A 36 -5.99 15.66 17.73
C LYS A 36 -5.80 15.27 19.20
N GLY A 37 -5.20 16.17 19.98
CA GLY A 37 -4.93 15.95 21.41
C GLY A 37 -3.84 14.90 21.71
N SER A 38 -2.98 14.56 20.73
CA SER A 38 -1.81 13.72 21.00
C SER A 38 -0.84 14.43 21.95
N SER A 39 -0.27 13.69 22.91
CA SER A 39 0.79 14.21 23.78
C SER A 39 2.07 14.59 23.03
N ALA A 40 2.22 14.16 21.77
CA ALA A 40 3.34 14.54 20.91
C ALA A 40 3.23 15.96 20.33
N VAL A 41 2.05 16.59 20.37
CA VAL A 41 1.88 17.96 19.84
C VAL A 41 2.83 18.92 20.55
N GLY A 42 3.53 19.75 19.77
CA GLY A 42 4.57 20.67 20.24
C GLY A 42 5.95 20.03 20.45
N GLN A 43 6.07 18.70 20.48
CA GLN A 43 7.36 18.02 20.51
C GLN A 43 7.99 17.99 19.12
N ASP A 44 9.31 17.80 19.05
CA ASP A 44 9.99 17.50 17.80
C ASP A 44 9.55 16.12 17.25
N ALA A 45 9.27 16.05 15.95
CA ALA A 45 8.77 14.85 15.28
C ALA A 45 9.75 13.66 15.37
N GLY A 46 11.04 13.94 15.35
CA GLY A 46 12.08 12.94 15.53
C GLY A 46 12.10 12.41 16.97
N GLN A 47 11.99 13.29 17.96
CA GLN A 47 11.93 12.91 19.37
C GLN A 47 10.69 12.05 19.66
N ALA A 48 9.52 12.47 19.16
CA ALA A 48 8.28 11.71 19.27
C ALA A 48 8.38 10.28 18.67
N SER A 49 9.30 10.08 17.72
CA SER A 49 9.55 8.81 17.03
C SER A 49 10.87 8.13 17.41
N ARG A 50 11.59 8.62 18.42
CA ARG A 50 12.89 8.11 18.89
C ARG A 50 14.00 8.11 17.81
N LEU A 51 14.04 9.13 16.97
CA LEU A 51 14.99 9.31 15.87
C LEU A 51 16.02 10.44 16.09
N GLY A 52 16.05 11.03 17.29
CA GLY A 52 16.79 12.27 17.56
C GLY A 52 15.99 13.50 17.14
N THR A 53 16.61 14.67 17.07
CA THR A 53 15.94 15.92 16.68
C THR A 53 15.90 16.07 15.16
N LEU A 54 14.73 16.37 14.59
CA LEU A 54 14.54 16.63 13.15
C LEU A 54 14.30 18.12 12.82
N GLY A 55 14.05 18.96 13.83
CA GLY A 55 13.79 20.39 13.65
C GLY A 55 12.37 20.70 13.20
N VAL A 56 11.43 19.76 13.33
CA VAL A 56 10.04 19.91 12.88
C VAL A 56 9.10 19.56 14.03
N SER A 57 8.35 20.53 14.52
CA SER A 57 7.38 20.31 15.59
C SER A 57 6.14 19.55 15.08
N VAL A 58 5.63 18.63 15.89
CA VAL A 58 4.38 17.92 15.61
C VAL A 58 3.20 18.85 15.88
N SER A 59 2.30 18.94 14.91
CA SER A 59 0.99 19.60 15.04
C SER A 59 -0.14 18.58 15.09
N ASP A 60 -1.34 18.97 15.51
CA ASP A 60 -2.56 18.21 15.27
C ASP A 60 -3.54 18.89 14.29
N ASP A 61 -3.11 19.99 13.66
CA ASP A 61 -3.82 20.68 12.59
C ASP A 61 -2.99 20.62 11.30
N LEU A 62 -3.44 19.78 10.36
CA LEU A 62 -2.80 19.65 9.05
C LEU A 62 -2.94 20.92 8.22
N GLY A 63 -4.05 21.65 8.30
CA GLY A 63 -4.27 22.88 7.54
C GLY A 63 -3.24 23.95 7.86
N GLN A 64 -2.98 24.17 9.16
CA GLN A 64 -1.93 25.08 9.63
C GLN A 64 -0.54 24.64 9.17
N VAL A 65 -0.23 23.34 9.24
CA VAL A 65 1.04 22.80 8.77
C VAL A 65 1.21 23.05 7.26
N LEU A 66 0.18 22.80 6.45
CA LEU A 66 0.24 23.00 5.01
C LEU A 66 0.49 24.49 4.64
N GLU A 67 -0.16 25.42 5.34
CA GLU A 67 0.03 26.87 5.15
C GLU A 67 1.44 27.33 5.53
N ALA A 68 1.95 26.89 6.67
CA ALA A 68 3.28 27.28 7.15
C ALA A 68 4.42 26.63 6.36
N SER A 69 4.22 25.40 5.89
CA SER A 69 5.30 24.58 5.34
C SER A 69 5.50 24.73 3.84
N ARG A 70 4.55 25.29 3.08
CA ARG A 70 4.57 25.26 1.59
C ARG A 70 4.78 23.83 1.06
N ALA A 71 4.11 22.86 1.68
CA ALA A 71 4.21 21.45 1.31
C ALA A 71 3.80 21.21 -0.14
N GLN A 72 4.50 20.31 -0.81
CA GLN A 72 4.15 19.86 -2.16
C GLN A 72 3.42 18.52 -2.14
N VAL A 73 3.66 17.70 -1.12
CA VAL A 73 3.05 16.39 -0.98
C VAL A 73 2.83 16.01 0.49
N VAL A 74 1.71 15.36 0.77
CA VAL A 74 1.41 14.70 2.04
C VAL A 74 1.52 13.19 1.88
N ILE A 75 2.23 12.52 2.79
CA ILE A 75 2.23 11.06 2.90
C ILE A 75 1.42 10.66 4.14
N ASP A 76 0.37 9.87 3.92
CA ASP A 76 -0.65 9.56 4.91
C ASP A 76 -0.85 8.05 5.12
N PHE A 77 -0.54 7.61 6.34
CA PHE A 77 -0.76 6.23 6.82
C PHE A 77 -1.52 6.25 8.15
N THR A 78 -2.74 6.79 8.11
CA THR A 78 -3.64 6.94 9.27
C THR A 78 -4.85 6.00 9.18
N SER A 79 -6.07 6.55 9.10
CA SER A 79 -7.32 5.80 8.87
C SER A 79 -7.99 6.30 7.58
N ALA A 80 -8.95 5.55 7.05
CA ALA A 80 -9.67 5.94 5.84
C ALA A 80 -10.41 7.28 6.02
N GLU A 81 -11.08 7.47 7.15
CA GLU A 81 -11.82 8.69 7.49
C GLU A 81 -10.89 9.90 7.64
N ALA A 82 -9.78 9.71 8.37
CA ALA A 82 -8.76 10.74 8.52
C ALA A 82 -8.15 11.10 7.15
N SER A 83 -7.88 10.11 6.31
CA SER A 83 -7.32 10.33 4.97
C SER A 83 -8.26 11.13 4.07
N VAL A 84 -9.58 10.88 4.12
CA VAL A 84 -10.57 11.70 3.40
C VAL A 84 -10.58 13.14 3.91
N ALA A 85 -10.53 13.33 5.24
CA ALA A 85 -10.46 14.67 5.82
C ALA A 85 -9.17 15.41 5.42
N HIS A 86 -8.03 14.73 5.43
CA HIS A 86 -6.75 15.27 4.97
C HIS A 86 -6.77 15.60 3.48
N ALA A 87 -7.36 14.73 2.65
CA ALA A 87 -7.48 14.96 1.21
C ALA A 87 -8.27 16.23 0.90
N ARG A 88 -9.34 16.53 1.65
CA ARG A 88 -10.07 17.81 1.52
C ARG A 88 -9.20 19.02 1.86
N GLN A 89 -8.40 18.93 2.92
CA GLN A 89 -7.48 20.01 3.31
C GLN A 89 -6.35 20.23 2.31
N CYS A 90 -5.84 19.15 1.72
CA CYS A 90 -4.86 19.18 0.64
C CYS A 90 -5.46 19.77 -0.64
N ALA A 91 -6.69 19.36 -0.99
CA ALA A 91 -7.42 19.85 -2.16
C ALA A 91 -7.66 21.37 -2.10
N ALA A 92 -7.99 21.90 -0.92
CA ALA A 92 -8.16 23.34 -0.70
C ALA A 92 -6.87 24.15 -0.89
N ARG A 93 -5.69 23.50 -0.87
CA ARG A 93 -4.36 24.14 -0.92
C ARG A 93 -3.52 23.69 -2.12
N GLY A 94 -4.06 22.86 -3.00
CA GLY A 94 -3.35 22.34 -4.18
C GLY A 94 -2.18 21.41 -3.86
N VAL A 95 -2.22 20.69 -2.72
CA VAL A 95 -1.13 19.81 -2.27
C VAL A 95 -1.39 18.38 -2.71
N ALA A 96 -0.39 17.70 -3.30
CA ALA A 96 -0.51 16.32 -3.71
C ALA A 96 -0.60 15.37 -2.50
N MET A 97 -1.12 14.16 -2.69
CA MET A 97 -1.27 13.21 -1.58
C MET A 97 -0.92 11.77 -1.96
N VAL A 98 -0.27 11.06 -1.05
CA VAL A 98 -0.05 9.61 -1.08
C VAL A 98 -0.72 9.00 0.14
N ILE A 99 -1.64 8.07 -0.07
CA ILE A 99 -2.45 7.46 0.97
C ILE A 99 -2.14 5.96 1.01
N GLY A 100 -1.53 5.52 2.11
CA GLY A 100 -1.30 4.11 2.44
C GLY A 100 -2.33 3.52 3.40
N SER A 101 -3.29 4.33 3.87
CA SER A 101 -4.39 3.89 4.74
C SER A 101 -5.25 2.81 4.07
N THR A 102 -5.82 1.92 4.88
CA THR A 102 -6.71 0.84 4.44
C THR A 102 -8.13 1.03 4.99
N GLY A 103 -9.12 0.25 4.52
CA GLY A 103 -10.48 0.26 5.09
C GLY A 103 -11.43 1.27 4.47
N PHE A 104 -11.16 1.72 3.24
CA PHE A 104 -12.06 2.63 2.52
C PHE A 104 -13.34 1.90 2.06
N THR A 105 -14.48 2.36 2.57
CA THR A 105 -15.81 1.99 2.06
C THR A 105 -16.07 2.64 0.69
N PRO A 106 -17.06 2.17 -0.09
CA PRO A 106 -17.44 2.81 -1.35
C PRO A 106 -17.72 4.31 -1.22
N GLU A 107 -18.35 4.72 -0.12
CA GLU A 107 -18.69 6.12 0.18
C GLU A 107 -17.41 6.94 0.40
N LEU A 108 -16.50 6.46 1.26
CA LEU A 108 -15.21 7.13 1.50
C LEU A 108 -14.36 7.22 0.22
N ARG A 109 -14.44 6.22 -0.67
CA ARG A 109 -13.77 6.27 -1.98
C ARG A 109 -14.37 7.35 -2.88
N ALA A 110 -15.69 7.50 -2.90
CA ALA A 110 -16.35 8.53 -3.68
C ALA A 110 -15.98 9.95 -3.19
N GLU A 111 -15.91 10.13 -1.88
CA GLU A 111 -15.46 11.40 -1.28
C GLU A 111 -13.99 11.71 -1.57
N LEU A 112 -13.12 10.69 -1.53
CA LEU A 112 -11.73 10.85 -1.91
C LEU A 112 -11.59 11.21 -3.39
N ALA A 113 -12.37 10.56 -4.26
CA ALA A 113 -12.40 10.85 -5.69
C ALA A 113 -12.85 12.29 -5.98
N ALA A 114 -13.72 12.87 -5.15
CA ALA A 114 -14.09 14.28 -5.28
C ALA A 114 -12.88 15.21 -5.03
N SER A 115 -12.04 14.92 -4.03
CA SER A 115 -10.80 15.68 -3.76
C SER A 115 -9.77 15.49 -4.89
N ALA A 116 -9.69 14.27 -5.45
CA ALA A 116 -8.80 13.95 -6.54
C ALA A 116 -9.12 14.70 -7.87
N LYS A 117 -10.28 15.39 -7.96
CA LYS A 117 -10.60 16.26 -9.10
C LYS A 117 -9.73 17.53 -9.13
N SER A 118 -9.20 17.97 -8.00
CA SER A 118 -8.40 19.21 -7.90
C SER A 118 -6.93 18.99 -7.56
N ILE A 119 -6.57 17.80 -7.04
CA ILE A 119 -5.18 17.44 -6.71
C ILE A 119 -4.84 16.02 -7.17
N PRO A 120 -3.58 15.72 -7.45
CA PRO A 120 -3.15 14.34 -7.72
C PRO A 120 -3.07 13.56 -6.40
N VAL A 121 -3.72 12.40 -6.36
CA VAL A 121 -3.78 11.52 -5.18
C VAL A 121 -3.39 10.10 -5.59
N VAL A 122 -2.40 9.52 -4.92
CA VAL A 122 -2.11 8.08 -5.01
C VAL A 122 -2.78 7.36 -3.84
N LEU A 123 -3.74 6.47 -4.11
CA LEU A 123 -4.32 5.58 -3.10
C LEU A 123 -3.73 4.17 -3.26
N ALA A 124 -2.91 3.76 -2.29
CA ALA A 124 -2.18 2.50 -2.36
C ALA A 124 -2.10 1.81 -0.99
N PRO A 125 -3.10 0.97 -0.63
CA PRO A 125 -3.07 0.14 0.58
C PRO A 125 -1.81 -0.71 0.75
N ASN A 126 -1.14 -1.04 -0.36
CA ASN A 126 0.20 -1.59 -0.37
C ASN A 126 1.08 -0.76 -1.31
N THR A 127 2.00 0.02 -0.75
CA THR A 127 2.95 0.84 -1.49
C THR A 127 4.21 0.09 -1.93
N SER A 128 4.40 -1.17 -1.54
CA SER A 128 5.56 -1.97 -1.94
C SER A 128 5.71 -2.01 -3.45
N VAL A 129 6.86 -1.57 -3.94
CA VAL A 129 7.20 -1.73 -5.36
C VAL A 129 7.18 -3.21 -5.75
N GLY A 130 7.85 -4.06 -4.97
CA GLY A 130 7.98 -5.48 -5.26
C GLY A 130 6.64 -6.22 -5.28
N VAL A 131 5.75 -5.95 -4.32
CA VAL A 131 4.42 -6.58 -4.31
C VAL A 131 3.61 -6.16 -5.53
N ASN A 132 3.60 -4.86 -5.88
CA ASN A 132 2.83 -4.39 -7.04
C ASN A 132 3.38 -4.94 -8.36
N VAL A 133 4.70 -5.13 -8.48
CA VAL A 133 5.30 -5.86 -9.62
C VAL A 133 4.81 -7.30 -9.65
N VAL A 134 4.87 -8.02 -8.52
CA VAL A 134 4.42 -9.43 -8.45
C VAL A 134 2.94 -9.57 -8.79
N ILE A 135 2.08 -8.69 -8.29
CA ILE A 135 0.65 -8.66 -8.63
C ILE A 135 0.45 -8.50 -10.15
N ARG A 136 1.14 -7.53 -10.77
CA ARG A 136 1.01 -7.28 -12.22
C ARG A 136 1.52 -8.46 -13.06
N MET A 137 2.65 -9.06 -12.68
CA MET A 137 3.24 -10.18 -13.39
C MET A 137 2.45 -11.47 -13.21
N ALA A 138 1.90 -11.72 -12.01
CA ALA A 138 1.00 -12.85 -11.77
C ALA A 138 -0.23 -12.80 -12.69
N ALA A 139 -0.86 -11.62 -12.83
CA ALA A 139 -1.98 -11.44 -13.74
C ALA A 139 -1.58 -11.64 -15.21
N GLU A 140 -0.39 -11.20 -15.62
CA GLU A 140 0.09 -11.42 -17.00
C GLU A 140 0.33 -12.90 -17.28
N LEU A 141 1.04 -13.58 -16.39
CA LEU A 141 1.32 -15.00 -16.51
C LEU A 141 0.03 -15.80 -16.56
N ALA A 142 -0.96 -15.49 -15.72
CA ALA A 142 -2.26 -16.15 -15.77
C ALA A 142 -2.94 -16.01 -17.13
N ARG A 143 -2.92 -14.83 -17.76
CA ARG A 143 -3.50 -14.65 -19.11
C ARG A 143 -2.76 -15.44 -20.19
N VAL A 144 -1.43 -15.47 -20.13
CA VAL A 144 -0.59 -16.14 -21.14
C VAL A 144 -0.67 -17.66 -21.01
N LEU A 145 -0.62 -18.18 -19.78
CA LEU A 145 -0.61 -19.62 -19.50
C LEU A 145 -2.02 -20.23 -19.59
N GLY A 146 -3.07 -19.45 -19.27
CA GLY A 146 -4.46 -19.84 -19.42
C GLY A 146 -4.84 -21.10 -18.65
N GLU A 147 -5.68 -21.93 -19.26
CA GLU A 147 -6.23 -23.15 -18.63
C GLU A 147 -5.24 -24.32 -18.55
N GLY A 148 -4.05 -24.22 -19.15
CA GLY A 148 -3.04 -25.27 -19.11
C GLY A 148 -2.30 -25.40 -17.78
N TYR A 149 -2.57 -24.48 -16.84
CA TYR A 149 -1.84 -24.36 -15.59
C TYR A 149 -2.77 -24.24 -14.39
N ASP A 150 -2.52 -25.06 -13.37
CA ASP A 150 -3.15 -24.93 -12.07
C ASP A 150 -2.51 -23.77 -11.30
N VAL A 151 -3.33 -22.88 -10.72
CA VAL A 151 -2.87 -21.67 -10.04
C VAL A 151 -3.03 -21.79 -8.53
N GLU A 152 -1.95 -21.56 -7.79
CA GLU A 152 -1.96 -21.55 -6.32
C GLU A 152 -1.26 -20.31 -5.78
N VAL A 153 -1.81 -19.72 -4.73
CA VAL A 153 -1.20 -18.65 -3.94
C VAL A 153 -0.84 -19.22 -2.58
N LEU A 154 0.43 -19.14 -2.22
CA LEU A 154 0.91 -19.44 -0.88
C LEU A 154 1.39 -18.16 -0.21
N GLU A 155 0.99 -17.95 1.05
CA GLU A 155 1.55 -16.88 1.86
C GLU A 155 2.11 -17.36 3.19
N ALA A 156 3.04 -16.58 3.75
CA ALA A 156 3.54 -16.78 5.11
C ALA A 156 3.66 -15.44 5.85
N HIS A 157 3.24 -15.41 7.11
CA HIS A 157 3.39 -14.26 8.00
C HIS A 157 3.66 -14.70 9.44
N HIS A 158 4.09 -13.74 10.26
CA HIS A 158 4.36 -13.93 11.67
C HIS A 158 3.14 -14.45 12.46
N ARG A 159 3.42 -15.10 13.59
CA ARG A 159 2.39 -15.73 14.46
C ARG A 159 1.28 -14.77 14.94
N MET A 160 1.58 -13.48 15.04
CA MET A 160 0.65 -12.46 15.56
C MET A 160 -0.31 -11.88 14.51
N LYS A 161 -0.25 -12.33 13.25
CA LYS A 161 -1.10 -11.77 12.18
C LYS A 161 -2.52 -12.28 12.34
N LYS A 162 -3.49 -11.35 12.38
CA LYS A 162 -4.89 -11.63 12.74
C LYS A 162 -5.74 -12.09 11.55
N ASP A 163 -5.53 -11.48 10.40
CA ASP A 163 -6.25 -11.78 9.15
C ASP A 163 -5.60 -12.95 8.40
N ALA A 164 -6.40 -13.80 7.77
CA ALA A 164 -5.98 -14.90 6.92
C ALA A 164 -7.08 -15.19 5.85
N PRO A 165 -6.74 -15.22 4.55
CA PRO A 165 -5.47 -14.78 3.96
C PRO A 165 -5.22 -13.28 4.20
N SER A 166 -3.98 -12.85 3.97
CA SER A 166 -3.58 -11.44 3.98
C SER A 166 -4.24 -10.67 2.84
N GLY A 167 -4.41 -9.36 3.00
CA GLY A 167 -4.90 -8.50 1.93
C GLY A 167 -4.08 -8.57 0.64
N THR A 168 -2.77 -8.87 0.70
CA THR A 168 -1.95 -9.07 -0.50
C THR A 168 -2.24 -10.41 -1.19
N ALA A 169 -2.43 -11.50 -0.44
CA ALA A 169 -2.82 -12.79 -1.00
C ALA A 169 -4.22 -12.74 -1.62
N LEU A 170 -5.17 -12.05 -0.97
CA LEU A 170 -6.50 -11.81 -1.54
C LEU A 170 -6.42 -10.98 -2.82
N LYS A 171 -5.58 -9.94 -2.86
CA LYS A 171 -5.41 -9.15 -4.08
C LYS A 171 -4.79 -9.97 -5.22
N LEU A 172 -3.82 -10.84 -4.91
CA LEU A 172 -3.26 -11.78 -5.88
C LEU A 172 -4.35 -12.70 -6.43
N ALA A 173 -5.14 -13.32 -5.56
CA ALA A 173 -6.25 -14.18 -5.97
C ALA A 173 -7.27 -13.44 -6.85
N GLU A 174 -7.63 -12.21 -6.50
CA GLU A 174 -8.54 -11.36 -7.29
C GLU A 174 -8.01 -11.09 -8.70
N VAL A 175 -6.74 -10.69 -8.84
CA VAL A 175 -6.19 -10.41 -10.19
C VAL A 175 -5.98 -11.66 -11.02
N LEU A 176 -5.68 -12.81 -10.38
CA LEU A 176 -5.59 -14.11 -11.04
C LEU A 176 -6.95 -14.58 -11.52
N ALA A 177 -7.98 -14.47 -10.67
CA ALA A 177 -9.36 -14.82 -11.03
C ALA A 177 -9.84 -13.95 -12.20
N SER A 178 -9.67 -12.63 -12.11
CA SER A 178 -10.03 -11.71 -13.19
C SER A 178 -9.29 -12.02 -14.50
N ALA A 179 -7.98 -12.30 -14.43
CA ALA A 179 -7.17 -12.65 -15.61
C ALA A 179 -7.63 -13.94 -16.30
N LEU A 180 -8.23 -14.87 -15.56
CA LEU A 180 -8.71 -16.17 -16.05
C LEU A 180 -10.22 -16.21 -16.29
N GLY A 181 -10.94 -15.10 -16.10
CA GLY A 181 -12.39 -15.05 -16.22
C GLY A 181 -13.15 -15.84 -15.15
N ARG A 182 -12.58 -15.94 -13.94
CA ARG A 182 -13.09 -16.72 -12.79
C ARG A 182 -13.68 -15.82 -11.70
N GLY A 183 -14.49 -16.42 -10.83
CA GLY A 183 -15.21 -15.75 -9.75
C GLY A 183 -14.64 -16.01 -8.35
N GLN A 184 -15.34 -15.50 -7.32
CA GLN A 184 -14.97 -15.77 -5.93
C GLN A 184 -15.24 -17.23 -5.53
N GLU A 185 -16.22 -17.85 -6.17
CA GLU A 185 -16.62 -19.25 -6.03
C GLU A 185 -15.50 -20.24 -6.44
N ASP A 186 -14.55 -19.78 -7.26
CA ASP A 186 -13.41 -20.58 -7.71
C ASP A 186 -12.23 -20.54 -6.71
N LEU A 187 -12.31 -19.71 -5.67
CA LEU A 187 -11.26 -19.56 -4.67
C LEU A 187 -11.40 -20.63 -3.58
N THR A 188 -10.34 -21.41 -3.37
CA THR A 188 -10.29 -22.41 -2.30
C THR A 188 -9.25 -22.08 -1.26
N PHE A 189 -9.70 -21.83 -0.02
CA PHE A 189 -8.84 -21.36 1.08
C PHE A 189 -8.29 -22.47 1.98
N ALA A 190 -8.82 -23.68 1.87
CA ALA A 190 -8.42 -24.82 2.69
C ALA A 190 -8.75 -26.14 1.99
N ARG A 191 -7.95 -27.16 2.25
CA ARG A 191 -8.15 -28.54 1.80
C ARG A 191 -7.94 -29.47 2.98
N GLN A 192 -8.89 -30.36 3.26
CA GLN A 192 -8.85 -31.25 4.42
C GLN A 192 -9.49 -32.60 4.10
N GLY A 193 -8.77 -33.70 4.37
CA GLY A 193 -9.26 -35.06 4.12
C GLY A 193 -9.30 -35.45 2.64
N GLN A 194 -10.24 -36.33 2.28
CA GLN A 194 -10.43 -36.82 0.91
C GLN A 194 -11.31 -35.85 0.10
N ILE A 195 -10.69 -34.84 -0.51
CA ILE A 195 -11.39 -33.78 -1.25
C ILE A 195 -11.71 -34.15 -2.71
N GLY A 196 -11.22 -35.29 -3.21
CA GLY A 196 -11.30 -35.64 -4.63
C GLY A 196 -10.20 -34.98 -5.48
N ALA A 197 -10.39 -34.99 -6.79
CA ALA A 197 -9.48 -34.33 -7.73
C ALA A 197 -9.72 -32.80 -7.72
N ARG A 198 -8.65 -32.02 -7.92
CA ARG A 198 -8.69 -30.56 -7.99
C ARG A 198 -9.54 -30.11 -9.18
N PRO A 199 -10.58 -29.27 -9.00
CA PRO A 199 -11.29 -28.63 -10.11
C PRO A 199 -10.37 -27.76 -10.98
N LYS A 200 -10.55 -27.81 -12.30
CA LYS A 200 -9.72 -27.04 -13.25
C LYS A 200 -9.76 -25.53 -13.01
N GLN A 201 -10.92 -25.01 -12.59
CA GLN A 201 -11.11 -23.58 -12.36
C GLN A 201 -10.60 -23.11 -11.00
N GLU A 202 -10.22 -24.03 -10.10
CA GLU A 202 -9.80 -23.65 -8.76
C GLU A 202 -8.60 -22.70 -8.80
N ILE A 203 -8.59 -21.72 -7.89
CA ILE A 203 -7.41 -20.97 -7.48
C ILE A 203 -7.24 -21.22 -5.98
N GLY A 204 -6.23 -22.00 -5.62
CA GLY A 204 -5.95 -22.28 -4.21
C GLY A 204 -5.27 -21.09 -3.55
N VAL A 205 -5.67 -20.77 -2.31
CA VAL A 205 -5.05 -19.72 -1.50
C VAL A 205 -4.72 -20.27 -0.12
N GLN A 206 -3.46 -20.66 0.08
CA GLN A 206 -2.98 -21.32 1.29
C GLN A 206 -2.18 -20.36 2.18
N THR A 207 -2.35 -20.52 3.49
CA THR A 207 -1.85 -19.56 4.47
C THR A 207 -1.00 -20.21 5.55
N LEU A 208 0.22 -19.72 5.74
CA LEU A 208 1.14 -20.13 6.80
C LEU A 208 1.28 -19.03 7.87
N ARG A 209 1.37 -19.45 9.14
CA ARG A 209 1.66 -18.57 10.28
C ARG A 209 2.82 -19.13 11.07
N GLY A 210 3.87 -18.35 11.28
CA GLY A 210 5.04 -18.84 12.00
C GLY A 210 6.07 -17.75 12.27
N GLY A 211 6.78 -17.88 13.39
CA GLY A 211 7.92 -17.03 13.72
C GLY A 211 7.59 -15.53 13.68
N ASP A 212 8.48 -14.79 13.05
CA ASP A 212 8.51 -13.34 12.85
C ASP A 212 8.46 -12.94 11.36
N VAL A 213 8.07 -13.86 10.47
CA VAL A 213 7.98 -13.63 9.02
C VAL A 213 7.20 -12.34 8.72
N VAL A 214 7.85 -11.37 8.09
CA VAL A 214 7.23 -10.06 7.81
C VAL A 214 6.11 -10.21 6.78
N GLY A 215 6.34 -11.01 5.76
CA GLY A 215 5.37 -11.35 4.73
C GLY A 215 6.05 -11.98 3.52
N GLU A 216 5.62 -13.17 3.14
CA GLU A 216 6.03 -13.84 1.91
C GLU A 216 4.80 -14.25 1.12
N HIS A 217 4.89 -14.13 -0.21
CA HIS A 217 3.82 -14.47 -1.14
C HIS A 217 4.44 -15.16 -2.34
N THR A 218 3.98 -16.36 -2.68
CA THR A 218 4.36 -17.08 -3.90
C THR A 218 3.12 -17.42 -4.69
N VAL A 219 3.11 -17.05 -5.97
CA VAL A 219 2.13 -17.56 -6.93
C VAL A 219 2.79 -18.69 -7.70
N TYR A 220 2.17 -19.85 -7.70
CA TYR A 220 2.57 -21.01 -8.47
C TYR A 220 1.65 -21.15 -9.69
N PHE A 221 2.26 -21.50 -10.81
CA PHE A 221 1.59 -22.02 -11.98
C PHE A 221 2.15 -23.42 -12.24
N PHE A 222 1.35 -24.46 -12.01
CA PHE A 222 1.74 -25.85 -12.22
C PHE A 222 1.21 -26.34 -13.57
N GLY A 223 2.12 -26.68 -14.49
CA GLY A 223 1.80 -27.29 -15.78
C GLY A 223 2.26 -28.75 -15.83
N GLU A 224 1.96 -29.44 -16.92
CA GLU A 224 2.49 -30.79 -17.15
C GLU A 224 4.01 -30.74 -17.39
N GLY A 225 4.78 -31.29 -16.46
CA GLY A 225 6.24 -31.38 -16.57
C GLY A 225 7.01 -30.11 -16.21
N GLU A 226 6.33 -29.01 -15.88
CA GLU A 226 6.97 -27.75 -15.50
C GLU A 226 6.21 -26.97 -14.43
N ARG A 227 6.90 -25.99 -13.82
CA ARG A 227 6.33 -25.11 -12.81
C ARG A 227 6.99 -23.75 -12.86
N ILE A 228 6.16 -22.70 -12.78
CA ILE A 228 6.62 -21.32 -12.67
C ILE A 228 6.23 -20.79 -11.29
N GLU A 229 7.18 -20.13 -10.64
CA GLU A 229 7.02 -19.55 -9.29
C GLU A 229 7.35 -18.07 -9.31
N LEU A 230 6.42 -17.25 -8.81
CA LEU A 230 6.63 -15.82 -8.64
C LEU A 230 6.55 -15.47 -7.15
N THR A 231 7.71 -15.23 -6.55
CA THR A 231 7.84 -15.00 -5.11
C THR A 231 8.22 -13.57 -4.77
N HIS A 232 7.52 -12.99 -3.79
CA HIS A 232 7.92 -11.78 -3.08
C HIS A 232 8.20 -12.12 -1.61
N ARG A 233 9.35 -11.64 -1.08
CA ARG A 233 9.70 -11.73 0.34
C ARG A 233 10.00 -10.36 0.91
N ALA A 234 9.22 -9.92 1.90
CA ALA A 234 9.53 -8.72 2.67
C ALA A 234 10.49 -9.07 3.81
N THR A 235 11.59 -8.32 3.93
CA THR A 235 12.54 -8.47 5.06
C THR A 235 12.35 -7.40 6.13
N SER A 236 11.65 -6.30 5.81
CA SER A 236 11.31 -5.25 6.77
C SER A 236 10.10 -4.44 6.28
N ARG A 237 9.61 -3.53 7.14
CA ARG A 237 8.55 -2.57 6.79
C ARG A 237 9.05 -1.39 5.95
N ASP A 238 10.36 -1.23 5.80
CA ASP A 238 10.95 -0.10 5.07
C ASP A 238 10.50 -0.08 3.61
N GLN A 239 10.25 -1.24 3.01
CA GLN A 239 9.77 -1.30 1.64
C GLN A 239 8.47 -0.50 1.43
N PHE A 240 7.57 -0.45 2.43
CA PHE A 240 6.30 0.25 2.29
C PHE A 240 6.56 1.75 2.33
N GLY A 241 7.45 2.19 3.22
CA GLY A 241 7.88 3.59 3.28
C GLY A 241 8.62 4.02 2.01
N LEU A 242 9.57 3.21 1.52
CA LEU A 242 10.31 3.49 0.28
C LEU A 242 9.37 3.58 -0.93
N GLY A 243 8.37 2.70 -0.98
CA GLY A 243 7.29 2.75 -1.96
C GLY A 243 6.47 4.03 -1.87
N ALA A 244 6.11 4.46 -0.66
CA ALA A 244 5.39 5.71 -0.44
C ALA A 244 6.21 6.93 -0.85
N LEU A 245 7.52 6.94 -0.56
CA LEU A 245 8.43 7.98 -1.01
C LEU A 245 8.56 8.00 -2.54
N ARG A 246 8.58 6.83 -3.20
CA ARG A 246 8.53 6.74 -4.67
C ARG A 246 7.23 7.31 -5.23
N ALA A 247 6.09 6.97 -4.64
CA ALA A 247 4.80 7.53 -5.00
C ALA A 247 4.79 9.06 -4.79
N ALA A 248 5.38 9.56 -3.71
CA ALA A 248 5.46 10.98 -3.40
C ALA A 248 6.27 11.75 -4.47
N ARG A 249 7.40 11.19 -4.91
CA ARG A 249 8.18 11.72 -6.03
C ARG A 249 7.37 11.75 -7.31
N TRP A 250 6.67 10.66 -7.60
CA TRP A 250 5.93 10.51 -8.86
C TRP A 250 4.69 11.39 -8.94
N VAL A 251 3.96 11.55 -7.84
CA VAL A 251 2.68 12.28 -7.77
C VAL A 251 2.91 13.80 -7.76
N THR A 252 4.06 14.25 -7.25
CA THR A 252 4.42 15.68 -7.22
C THR A 252 4.52 16.21 -8.65
N GLY A 253 3.71 17.21 -8.99
CA GLY A 253 3.66 17.80 -10.33
C GLY A 253 2.78 17.07 -11.34
N ARG A 254 2.01 16.05 -10.91
CA ARG A 254 1.01 15.39 -11.77
C ARG A 254 -0.28 16.19 -11.84
N SER A 255 -1.01 16.02 -12.93
CA SER A 255 -2.37 16.55 -13.08
C SER A 255 -3.30 15.90 -12.04
N PRO A 256 -4.36 16.61 -11.61
CA PRO A 256 -5.37 16.05 -10.73
C PRO A 256 -5.91 14.71 -11.22
N GLY A 257 -6.07 13.78 -10.29
CA GLY A 257 -6.53 12.44 -10.58
C GLY A 257 -6.33 11.49 -9.40
N LEU A 258 -7.09 10.39 -9.42
CA LEU A 258 -6.91 9.29 -8.49
C LEU A 258 -6.08 8.20 -9.17
N TYR A 259 -4.89 7.98 -8.62
CA TYR A 259 -3.87 7.08 -9.11
C TYR A 259 -3.62 5.95 -8.11
N ASP A 260 -2.96 4.90 -8.57
CA ASP A 260 -2.47 3.80 -7.73
C ASP A 260 -0.97 3.53 -7.96
N MET A 261 -0.45 2.45 -7.38
CA MET A 261 0.95 2.06 -7.60
C MET A 261 1.22 1.53 -9.01
N ALA A 262 0.23 1.03 -9.75
CA ALA A 262 0.43 0.63 -11.14
C ALA A 262 0.75 1.86 -11.99
N ASP A 263 0.05 2.97 -11.77
CA ASP A 263 0.34 4.26 -12.42
C ASP A 263 1.75 4.77 -12.04
N VAL A 264 2.13 4.71 -10.75
CA VAL A 264 3.47 5.09 -10.26
C VAL A 264 4.59 4.25 -10.89
N LEU A 265 4.32 2.97 -11.14
CA LEU A 265 5.27 2.04 -11.75
C LEU A 265 5.26 2.07 -13.28
N GLY A 266 4.35 2.83 -13.90
CA GLY A 266 4.24 2.93 -15.35
C GLY A 266 3.63 1.71 -16.02
N PHE A 267 2.87 0.90 -15.28
CA PHE A 267 2.11 -0.19 -15.87
C PHE A 267 0.91 0.37 -16.63
N GLN A 268 0.75 -0.05 -17.88
CA GLN A 268 -0.46 0.25 -18.62
C GLN A 268 -1.64 -0.42 -17.92
N ARG A 269 -2.72 0.34 -17.71
CA ARG A 269 -3.99 -0.24 -17.27
C ARG A 269 -4.42 -1.22 -18.35
N THR A 270 -4.56 -2.49 -17.97
CA THR A 270 -5.13 -3.48 -18.90
C THR A 270 -6.58 -3.06 -19.15
N PRO A 271 -7.06 -3.04 -20.40
CA PRO A 271 -8.44 -2.70 -20.73
C PRO A 271 -9.47 -3.47 -19.89
#